data_AF-A0A378INF2-F1
#
_entry.id   AF-A0A378INF2-F1
#
_cell.length_a   1.000
_cell.length_b   1.000
_cell.length_c   1.000
_cell.angle_alpha   90.00
_cell.angle_beta   90.00
_cell.angle_gamma   90.00
#
_symmetry.space_group_name_H-M   'P 1'
#
loop_
_entity.id
_entity.type
_entity.pdbx_description
1 polymer ?
#
loop_
_entity_poly.entity_id
_entity_poly.type
_entity_poly.pdbx_seq_one_letter_code
_entity_poly.pdbx_strand_id
1 'polypeptide(L)'
;MPDSIKTPEITNLHQNSIILWKTSGIIFHQEGFYRLVEENHAFNFQLWHAEDRARRDDMGYEFVYQAKREIDKCNQLRNNRMEAMDEWLFKHLQPAEFNICPVNSESPGMIIDRLSILSLKSYHMSLQTKRTDATEEHRQSCSNKLSIIQQQLEQLSQCFSELLEEVRAKKRTFRIYHQFKMYNDPNLNPELYRR
;
A
#
# COMPACT_ATOMS: atom_id res chain seq x y z
N MET A 1 -10.53 -11.17 22.12
CA MET A 1 -9.65 -10.01 22.37
C MET A 1 -8.82 -9.79 21.12
N PRO A 2 -8.46 -8.55 20.71
CA PRO A 2 -7.64 -8.29 19.52
C PRO A 2 -6.16 -8.68 19.73
N ASP A 3 -5.94 -9.87 20.29
CA ASP A 3 -4.67 -10.60 20.29
C ASP A 3 -4.61 -11.28 18.91
N SER A 4 -3.75 -10.96 17.96
CA SER A 4 -2.62 -10.06 17.92
C SER A 4 -2.49 -9.73 16.42
N ILE A 5 -2.58 -8.48 15.99
CA ILE A 5 -2.18 -8.17 14.61
C ILE A 5 -0.71 -8.54 14.48
N LYS A 6 -0.41 -9.47 13.57
CA LYS A 6 0.96 -9.94 13.33
C LYS A 6 1.42 -9.42 11.98
N THR A 7 2.51 -8.69 11.99
CA THR A 7 3.13 -8.19 10.76
C THR A 7 3.40 -9.29 9.72
N PRO A 8 3.87 -10.50 10.09
CA PRO A 8 4.01 -11.59 9.14
C PRO A 8 2.71 -12.01 8.44
N GLU A 9 1.56 -11.92 9.10
CA GLU A 9 0.26 -12.26 8.49
C GLU A 9 -0.10 -11.25 7.39
N ILE A 10 0.19 -9.96 7.60
CA ILE A 10 0.00 -8.90 6.60
C ILE A 10 0.92 -9.09 5.40
N THR A 11 2.21 -9.33 5.62
CA THR A 11 3.17 -9.50 4.51
C THR A 11 2.90 -10.77 3.71
N ASN A 12 2.54 -11.87 4.38
CA ASN A 12 2.11 -13.11 3.72
C ASN A 12 0.83 -12.91 2.91
N LEU A 13 -0.15 -12.18 3.46
CA LEU A 13 -1.38 -11.81 2.75
C LEU A 13 -1.03 -11.07 1.47
N HIS A 14 -0.17 -10.04 1.52
CA HIS A 14 0.23 -9.30 0.32
C HIS A 14 0.88 -10.22 -0.73
N GLN A 15 1.87 -11.02 -0.34
CA GLN A 15 2.59 -11.90 -1.27
C GLN A 15 1.67 -12.93 -1.95
N ASN A 16 0.83 -13.60 -1.15
CA ASN A 16 -0.08 -14.63 -1.66
C ASN A 16 -1.17 -14.03 -2.57
N SER A 17 -1.68 -12.85 -2.22
CA SER A 17 -2.73 -12.18 -2.99
C SER A 17 -2.28 -11.85 -4.41
N ILE A 18 -1.03 -11.40 -4.61
CA ILE A 18 -0.50 -11.11 -5.95
C ILE A 18 -0.53 -12.35 -6.84
N ILE A 19 -0.13 -13.51 -6.30
CA ILE A 19 -0.08 -14.78 -7.03
C ILE A 19 -1.51 -15.21 -7.39
N LEU A 20 -2.42 -15.18 -6.41
CA LEU A 20 -3.82 -15.56 -6.61
C LEU A 20 -4.51 -14.66 -7.63
N TRP A 21 -4.39 -13.34 -7.49
CA TRP A 21 -5.09 -12.38 -8.36
C TRP A 21 -4.62 -12.43 -9.81
N LYS A 22 -3.35 -12.80 -10.05
CA LYS A 22 -2.89 -13.04 -11.43
C LYS A 22 -3.51 -14.27 -12.07
N THR A 23 -3.88 -15.27 -11.30
CA THR A 23 -4.45 -16.52 -11.82
C THR A 23 -5.97 -16.49 -11.89
N SER A 24 -6.64 -15.92 -10.88
CA SER A 24 -8.10 -15.99 -10.75
C SER A 24 -8.81 -14.63 -10.76
N GLY A 25 -8.08 -13.53 -10.92
CA GLY A 25 -8.61 -12.18 -10.72
C GLY A 25 -8.79 -11.84 -9.23
N ILE A 26 -9.23 -10.61 -8.95
CA ILE A 26 -9.35 -10.12 -7.57
C ILE A 26 -10.58 -10.75 -6.91
N ILE A 27 -10.31 -11.70 -6.01
CA ILE A 27 -11.28 -12.29 -5.10
C ILE A 27 -10.74 -12.08 -3.69
N PHE A 28 -11.61 -11.56 -2.83
CA PHE A 28 -11.27 -11.23 -1.45
C PHE A 28 -11.67 -12.37 -0.52
N HIS A 29 -10.75 -12.81 0.34
CA HIS A 29 -10.94 -13.94 1.25
C HIS A 29 -10.90 -13.55 2.73
N GLN A 30 -10.51 -12.30 3.02
CA GLN A 30 -10.34 -11.84 4.39
C GLN A 30 -11.60 -11.17 4.93
N GLU A 31 -11.67 -11.10 6.25
CA GLU A 31 -12.71 -10.40 7.01
C GLU A 31 -12.10 -9.41 8.01
N GLY A 32 -12.93 -8.53 8.57
CA GLY A 32 -12.52 -7.59 9.61
C GLY A 32 -11.35 -6.69 9.20
N PHE A 33 -10.33 -6.60 10.06
CA PHE A 33 -9.14 -5.78 9.79
C PHE A 33 -8.37 -6.26 8.56
N TYR A 34 -8.17 -7.57 8.40
CA TYR A 34 -7.44 -8.12 7.26
C TYR A 34 -8.17 -7.90 5.94
N ARG A 35 -9.50 -7.73 5.96
CA ARG A 35 -10.24 -7.27 4.78
C ARG A 35 -9.84 -5.87 4.34
N LEU A 36 -9.63 -4.94 5.27
CA LEU A 36 -9.17 -3.59 4.94
C LEU A 36 -7.76 -3.61 4.33
N VAL A 37 -6.87 -4.46 4.87
CA VAL A 37 -5.53 -4.71 4.35
C VAL A 37 -5.59 -5.28 2.92
N GLU A 38 -6.41 -6.31 2.71
CA GLU A 38 -6.59 -6.97 1.41
C GLU A 38 -7.16 -6.01 0.35
N GLU A 39 -8.14 -5.18 0.71
CA GLU A 39 -8.71 -4.16 -0.17
C GLU A 39 -7.69 -3.06 -0.50
N ASN A 40 -6.93 -2.56 0.50
CA ASN A 40 -5.83 -1.62 0.25
C ASN A 40 -4.81 -2.20 -0.74
N HIS A 41 -4.42 -3.46 -0.54
CA HIS A 41 -3.47 -4.13 -1.41
C HIS A 41 -4.02 -4.34 -2.82
N ALA A 42 -5.29 -4.67 -2.97
CA ALA A 42 -5.95 -4.81 -4.27
C ALA A 42 -5.99 -3.49 -5.05
N PHE A 43 -6.21 -2.36 -4.37
CA PHE A 43 -6.13 -1.05 -5.04
C PHE A 43 -4.71 -0.69 -5.44
N ASN A 44 -3.71 -1.03 -4.63
CA ASN A 44 -2.30 -0.87 -5.01
C ASN A 44 -1.91 -1.77 -6.20
N PHE A 45 -2.41 -3.00 -6.25
CA PHE A 45 -2.20 -3.93 -7.36
C PHE A 45 -2.81 -3.40 -8.68
N GLN A 46 -4.07 -2.93 -8.63
CA GLN A 46 -4.72 -2.32 -9.78
C GLN A 46 -4.00 -1.04 -10.23
N LEU A 47 -3.59 -0.20 -9.26
CA LEU A 47 -2.83 1.02 -9.51
C LEU A 47 -1.52 0.73 -10.24
N TRP A 48 -0.78 -0.30 -9.82
CA TRP A 48 0.45 -0.73 -10.49
C TRP A 48 0.21 -1.03 -11.98
N HIS A 49 -0.81 -1.83 -12.29
CA HIS A 49 -1.13 -2.19 -13.68
C HIS A 49 -1.68 -1.03 -14.49
N ALA A 50 -2.40 -0.09 -13.86
CA ALA A 50 -2.85 1.12 -14.52
C ALA A 50 -1.66 2.05 -14.84
N GLU A 51 -0.67 2.17 -13.95
CA GLU A 51 0.58 2.87 -14.23
C GLU A 51 1.34 2.22 -15.39
N ASP A 52 1.49 0.89 -15.42
CA ASP A 52 2.12 0.18 -16.55
C ASP A 52 1.44 0.52 -17.89
N ARG A 53 0.10 0.57 -17.92
CA ARG A 53 -0.67 0.98 -19.11
C ARG A 53 -0.45 2.44 -19.48
N ALA A 54 -0.41 3.34 -18.50
CA ALA A 54 -0.21 4.77 -18.73
C ALA A 54 1.17 5.12 -19.32
N ARG A 55 2.16 4.21 -19.25
CA ARG A 55 3.50 4.37 -19.85
C ARG A 55 3.61 3.85 -21.28
N ARG A 56 2.52 3.35 -21.88
CA ARG A 56 2.50 2.85 -23.26
C ARG A 56 2.32 4.00 -24.26
N ASP A 57 3.39 4.38 -24.96
CA ASP A 57 3.35 5.44 -25.98
C ASP A 57 2.71 5.00 -27.32
N ASP A 58 2.57 3.69 -27.53
CA ASP A 58 2.09 3.08 -28.77
C ASP A 58 0.56 2.87 -28.82
N MET A 59 -0.16 3.16 -27.74
CA MET A 59 -1.61 2.92 -27.63
C MET A 59 -2.48 4.17 -27.84
N GLY A 60 -1.86 5.36 -27.98
CA GLY A 60 -2.56 6.62 -28.18
C GLY A 60 -3.12 7.26 -26.90
N TYR A 61 -3.55 8.52 -27.01
CA TYR A 61 -3.92 9.35 -25.85
C TYR A 61 -5.15 8.85 -25.09
N GLU A 62 -6.12 8.22 -25.77
CA GLU A 62 -7.36 7.74 -25.13
C GLU A 62 -7.06 6.59 -24.17
N PHE A 63 -6.19 5.66 -24.56
CA PHE A 63 -5.75 4.58 -23.69
C PHE A 63 -5.04 5.09 -22.42
N VAL A 64 -4.15 6.07 -22.59
CA VAL A 64 -3.45 6.73 -21.47
C VAL A 64 -4.44 7.50 -20.58
N TYR A 65 -5.43 8.18 -21.17
CA TYR A 65 -6.47 8.88 -20.42
C TYR A 65 -7.28 7.91 -19.55
N GLN A 66 -7.74 6.79 -20.11
CA GLN A 66 -8.48 5.77 -19.35
C GLN A 66 -7.64 5.20 -18.20
N ALA A 67 -6.37 4.87 -18.47
CA ALA A 67 -5.44 4.42 -17.43
C ALA A 67 -5.27 5.49 -16.34
N LYS A 68 -5.18 6.78 -16.69
CA LYS A 68 -5.10 7.89 -15.73
C LYS A 68 -6.34 7.98 -14.84
N ARG A 69 -7.54 7.79 -15.40
CA ARG A 69 -8.80 7.77 -14.61
C ARG A 69 -8.81 6.61 -13.62
N GLU A 70 -8.29 5.45 -14.01
CA GLU A 70 -8.14 4.30 -13.11
C GLU A 70 -7.10 4.55 -12.01
N ILE A 71 -5.96 5.16 -12.35
CA ILE A 71 -4.93 5.59 -11.39
C ILE A 71 -5.52 6.50 -10.34
N ASP A 72 -6.30 7.51 -10.74
CA ASP A 72 -6.93 8.46 -9.82
C ASP A 72 -7.92 7.77 -8.87
N LYS A 73 -8.76 6.89 -9.42
CA LYS A 73 -9.72 6.09 -8.64
C LYS A 73 -9.00 5.19 -7.63
N CYS A 74 -8.00 4.43 -8.06
CA CYS A 74 -7.27 3.51 -7.19
C CYS A 74 -6.48 4.25 -6.11
N ASN A 75 -5.89 5.41 -6.44
CA ASN A 75 -5.22 6.28 -5.46
C ASN A 75 -6.17 6.77 -4.37
N GLN A 76 -7.41 7.14 -4.72
CA GLN A 76 -8.38 7.54 -3.72
C GLN A 76 -8.81 6.34 -2.86
N LEU A 77 -9.10 5.20 -3.48
CA LEU A 77 -9.59 4.02 -2.77
C LEU A 77 -8.54 3.41 -1.83
N ARG A 78 -7.25 3.36 -2.23
CA ARG A 78 -6.18 2.91 -1.33
C ARG A 78 -6.02 3.83 -0.12
N ASN A 79 -6.13 5.16 -0.32
CA ASN A 79 -6.05 6.15 0.75
C ASN A 79 -7.23 6.00 1.72
N ASN A 80 -8.45 5.79 1.20
CA ASN A 80 -9.60 5.53 2.05
C ASN A 80 -9.42 4.28 2.91
N ARG A 81 -8.78 3.23 2.36
CA ARG A 81 -8.50 2.01 3.13
C ARG A 81 -7.36 2.19 4.12
N MET A 82 -6.36 3.00 3.80
CA MET A 82 -5.33 3.43 4.73
C MET A 82 -5.94 4.13 5.96
N GLU A 83 -6.82 5.11 5.75
CA GLU A 83 -7.53 5.82 6.83
C GLU A 83 -8.45 4.86 7.61
N ALA A 84 -9.18 3.97 6.95
CA ALA A 84 -10.03 2.98 7.62
C ALA A 84 -9.23 2.00 8.50
N MET A 85 -8.02 1.62 8.08
CA MET A 85 -7.10 0.83 8.91
C MET A 85 -6.66 1.62 10.14
N ASP A 86 -6.33 2.90 9.98
CA ASP A 86 -5.95 3.78 11.10
C ASP A 86 -7.08 3.96 12.10
N GLU A 87 -8.31 4.21 11.63
CA GLU A 87 -9.50 4.30 12.49
C GLU A 87 -9.76 3.01 13.26
N TRP A 88 -9.66 1.87 12.58
CA TRP A 88 -9.80 0.56 13.21
C TRP A 88 -8.72 0.37 14.28
N LEU A 89 -7.46 0.65 13.97
CA LEU A 89 -6.34 0.49 14.91
C LEU A 89 -6.42 1.46 16.08
N PHE A 90 -6.83 2.70 15.84
CA PHE A 90 -7.02 3.69 16.89
C PHE A 90 -8.08 3.22 17.89
N LYS A 91 -9.22 2.72 17.39
CA LYS A 91 -10.30 2.17 18.22
C LYS A 91 -9.85 0.94 19.04
N HIS A 92 -9.00 0.07 18.50
CA HIS A 92 -8.62 -1.17 19.18
C HIS A 92 -7.38 -1.04 20.07
N LEU A 93 -6.41 -0.20 19.69
CA LEU A 93 -5.18 0.02 20.46
C LEU A 93 -5.30 1.14 21.50
N GLN A 94 -6.31 2.01 21.34
CA GLN A 94 -6.59 3.15 22.23
C GLN A 94 -5.31 3.96 22.51
N PRO A 95 -4.58 4.42 21.47
CA PRO A 95 -3.26 5.01 21.63
C PRO A 95 -3.29 6.22 22.58
N ALA A 96 -2.18 6.51 23.25
CA ALA A 96 -2.12 7.63 24.20
C ALA A 96 -2.30 8.98 23.49
N GLU A 97 -2.76 10.00 24.22
CA GLU A 97 -2.76 11.38 23.70
C GLU A 97 -1.34 11.85 23.35
N PHE A 98 -1.23 12.76 22.38
CA PHE A 98 0.05 13.23 21.83
C PHE A 98 0.98 13.91 22.84
N ASN A 99 0.44 14.38 23.97
CA ASN A 99 1.19 15.01 25.05
C ASN A 99 1.70 14.00 26.11
N ILE A 100 1.32 12.72 26.01
CA ILE A 100 1.73 11.65 26.94
C ILE A 100 3.03 10.98 26.46
N CYS A 101 3.15 10.72 25.16
CA CYS A 101 4.33 10.11 24.56
C CYS A 101 4.55 10.57 23.12
N PRO A 102 5.75 10.41 22.55
CA PRO A 102 6.06 10.88 21.21
C PRO A 102 5.12 10.29 20.15
N VAL A 103 4.73 11.11 19.17
CA VAL A 103 3.92 10.68 18.03
C VAL A 103 4.84 10.09 16.96
N ASN A 104 4.50 8.91 16.44
CA ASN A 104 5.15 8.35 15.26
C ASN A 104 4.76 9.15 14.02
N SER A 105 5.72 9.43 13.14
CA SER A 105 5.49 10.27 11.95
C SER A 105 4.50 9.66 10.97
N GLU A 106 4.55 8.33 10.80
CA GLU A 106 3.62 7.59 9.95
C GLU A 106 2.58 6.89 10.83
N SER A 107 1.33 6.90 10.37
CA SER A 107 0.30 6.08 10.98
C SER A 107 0.51 4.60 10.63
N PRO A 108 -0.01 3.66 11.44
CA PRO A 108 0.01 2.24 11.13
C PRO A 108 -0.53 1.89 9.73
N GLY A 109 -1.61 2.53 9.28
CA GLY A 109 -2.19 2.36 7.96
C GLY A 109 -1.23 2.78 6.85
N MET A 110 -0.50 3.90 7.01
CA MET A 110 0.53 4.34 6.06
C MET A 110 1.66 3.32 5.93
N ILE A 111 2.09 2.73 7.06
CA ILE A 111 3.13 1.70 7.06
C ILE A 111 2.65 0.44 6.32
N ILE A 112 1.40 0.01 6.55
CA ILE A 112 0.80 -1.14 5.86
C ILE A 112 0.69 -0.89 4.34
N ASP A 113 0.26 0.30 3.92
CA ASP A 113 0.20 0.67 2.50
C ASP A 113 1.60 0.60 1.84
N ARG A 114 2.63 1.11 2.53
CA ARG A 114 4.02 1.01 2.07
C ARG A 114 4.53 -0.43 2.01
N LEU A 115 4.17 -1.28 2.96
CA LEU A 115 4.46 -2.72 2.91
C LEU A 115 3.81 -3.38 1.69
N SER A 116 2.56 -3.01 1.37
CA SER A 116 1.85 -3.45 0.16
C SER A 116 2.60 -3.04 -1.12
N ILE A 117 3.05 -1.79 -1.22
CA ILE A 117 3.83 -1.28 -2.37
C ILE A 117 5.18 -2.00 -2.49
N LEU A 118 5.90 -2.21 -1.38
CA LEU A 118 7.17 -2.94 -1.37
C LEU A 118 6.98 -4.40 -1.80
N SER A 119 5.88 -5.05 -1.40
CA SER A 119 5.53 -6.41 -1.84
C SER A 119 5.35 -6.48 -3.37
N LEU A 120 4.59 -5.54 -3.96
CA LEU A 120 4.44 -5.44 -5.42
C LEU A 120 5.79 -5.21 -6.11
N LYS A 121 6.61 -4.27 -5.62
CA LYS A 121 7.96 -4.03 -6.16
C LYS A 121 8.83 -5.28 -6.11
N SER A 122 8.80 -6.00 -4.98
CA SER A 122 9.58 -7.23 -4.79
C SER A 122 9.16 -8.29 -5.80
N TYR A 123 7.85 -8.52 -5.93
CA TYR A 123 7.30 -9.48 -6.89
C TYR A 123 7.69 -9.14 -8.33
N HIS A 124 7.44 -7.90 -8.78
CA HIS A 124 7.74 -7.50 -10.16
C HIS A 124 9.24 -7.46 -10.45
N MET A 125 10.07 -7.05 -9.49
CA MET A 125 11.53 -7.10 -9.63
C MET A 125 12.04 -8.54 -9.74
N SER A 126 11.47 -9.48 -8.98
CA SER A 126 11.79 -10.91 -9.09
C SER A 126 11.49 -11.50 -10.47
N LEU A 127 10.48 -10.98 -11.18
CA LEU A 127 10.24 -11.38 -12.57
C LEU A 127 11.35 -10.87 -13.49
N GLN A 128 11.86 -9.65 -13.27
CA GLN A 128 12.96 -9.09 -14.08
C GLN A 128 14.26 -9.89 -13.92
N THR A 129 14.54 -10.43 -12.74
CA THR A 129 15.73 -11.29 -12.54
C THR A 129 15.67 -12.61 -13.30
N LYS A 130 14.47 -13.03 -13.73
CA LYS A 130 14.22 -14.30 -14.43
C LYS A 130 14.01 -14.13 -15.94
N ARG A 131 14.15 -12.91 -16.46
CA ARG A 131 13.95 -12.62 -17.88
C ARG A 131 15.01 -13.29 -18.75
N THR A 132 14.57 -14.17 -19.63
CA THR A 132 15.43 -14.90 -20.59
C THR A 132 15.79 -14.05 -21.82
N ASP A 133 15.02 -13.00 -22.08
CA ASP A 133 15.23 -12.05 -23.18
C ASP A 133 16.14 -10.87 -22.81
N ALA A 134 16.58 -10.79 -21.56
CA ALA A 134 17.47 -9.75 -21.05
C ALA A 134 18.93 -10.22 -20.98
N THR A 135 19.88 -9.27 -20.96
CA THR A 135 21.31 -9.59 -20.75
C THR A 135 21.57 -10.05 -19.32
N GLU A 136 22.72 -10.69 -19.10
CA GLU A 136 23.12 -11.12 -17.76
C GLU A 136 23.37 -9.91 -16.85
N GLU A 137 23.96 -8.83 -17.37
CA GLU A 137 24.20 -7.59 -16.63
C GLU A 137 22.87 -6.97 -16.15
N HIS A 138 21.83 -7.02 -16.98
CA HIS A 138 20.50 -6.58 -16.60
C HIS A 138 19.93 -7.43 -15.45
N ARG A 139 19.96 -8.76 -15.59
CA ARG A 139 19.48 -9.68 -14.55
C ARG A 139 20.23 -9.47 -13.24
N GLN A 140 21.54 -9.30 -13.28
CA GLN A 140 22.35 -9.03 -12.09
C GLN A 140 22.00 -7.67 -11.45
N SER A 141 21.80 -6.62 -12.26
CA SER A 141 21.33 -5.32 -11.76
C SER A 141 19.98 -5.43 -11.06
N CYS A 142 19.03 -6.18 -11.64
CA CYS A 142 17.73 -6.44 -11.05
C CYS A 142 17.82 -7.27 -9.76
N SER A 143 18.71 -8.26 -9.70
CA SER A 143 18.96 -9.06 -8.49
C SER A 143 19.48 -8.19 -7.34
N ASN A 144 20.39 -7.25 -7.62
CA ASN A 144 20.87 -6.30 -6.62
C ASN A 144 19.74 -5.40 -6.11
N LYS A 145 18.89 -4.89 -7.02
CA LYS A 145 17.70 -4.08 -6.65
C LYS A 145 16.69 -4.90 -5.82
N LEU A 146 16.47 -6.17 -6.18
CA LEU A 146 15.58 -7.06 -5.45
C LEU A 146 16.05 -7.26 -4.00
N SER A 147 17.34 -7.49 -3.80
CA SER A 147 17.93 -7.62 -2.46
C SER A 147 17.68 -6.38 -1.60
N ILE A 148 17.86 -5.18 -2.17
CA ILE A 148 17.56 -3.91 -1.47
C ILE A 148 16.07 -3.82 -1.11
N ILE A 149 15.17 -4.15 -2.03
CA ILE A 149 13.72 -4.11 -1.77
C ILE A 149 13.33 -5.08 -0.66
N GLN A 150 13.92 -6.28 -0.63
CA GLN A 150 13.67 -7.27 0.41
C GLN A 150 14.15 -6.79 1.79
N GLN A 151 15.34 -6.19 1.87
CA GLN A 151 15.84 -5.58 3.10
C GLN A 151 14.93 -4.44 3.59
N GLN A 152 14.43 -3.60 2.68
CA GLN A 152 13.48 -2.53 3.03
C GLN A 152 12.16 -3.09 3.55
N LEU A 153 11.66 -4.18 2.97
CA LEU A 153 10.43 -4.85 3.40
C LEU A 153 10.59 -5.44 4.80
N GLU A 154 11.71 -6.11 5.06
CA GLU A 154 12.06 -6.67 6.38
C GLU A 154 12.17 -5.57 7.43
N GLN A 155 12.94 -4.51 7.14
CA GLN A 155 13.11 -3.37 8.04
C GLN A 155 11.77 -2.70 8.37
N LEU A 156 10.95 -2.40 7.36
CA LEU A 156 9.66 -1.75 7.58
C LEU A 156 8.70 -2.66 8.36
N SER A 157 8.76 -3.98 8.15
CA SER A 157 7.98 -4.95 8.92
C SER A 157 8.40 -4.98 10.39
N GLN A 158 9.69 -4.88 10.66
CA GLN A 158 10.20 -4.79 12.02
C GLN A 158 9.74 -3.49 12.69
N CYS A 159 9.90 -2.33 12.03
CA CYS A 159 9.44 -1.04 12.54
C CYS A 159 7.92 -1.02 12.82
N PHE A 160 7.12 -1.68 11.98
CA PHE A 160 5.68 -1.81 12.21
C PHE A 160 5.38 -2.59 13.48
N SER A 161 6.06 -3.73 13.66
CA SER A 161 5.92 -4.58 14.85
C SER A 161 6.29 -3.81 16.11
N GLU A 162 7.42 -3.10 16.10
CA GLU A 162 7.87 -2.25 17.20
C GLU A 162 6.87 -1.14 17.52
N LEU A 163 6.34 -0.45 16.50
CA LEU A 163 5.33 0.59 16.71
C LEU A 163 4.09 0.03 17.41
N LEU A 164 3.59 -1.14 16.98
CA LEU A 164 2.43 -1.77 17.63
C LEU A 164 2.71 -2.09 19.10
N GLU A 165 3.88 -2.62 19.42
CA GLU A 165 4.27 -2.89 20.82
C GLU A 165 4.43 -1.61 21.64
N GLU A 166 5.09 -0.58 21.10
CA GLU A 166 5.27 0.71 21.79
C GLU A 166 3.92 1.41 22.04
N VAL A 167 2.97 1.31 21.10
CA VAL A 167 1.61 1.87 21.25
C VAL A 167 0.83 1.14 22.35
N ARG A 168 0.93 -0.19 22.42
CA ARG A 168 0.31 -0.98 23.51
C ARG A 168 0.92 -0.61 24.86
N ALA A 169 2.23 -0.41 24.90
CA ALA A 169 2.97 -0.01 26.09
C ALA A 169 2.87 1.49 26.44
N LYS A 170 2.11 2.29 25.66
CA LYS A 170 1.98 3.76 25.80
C LYS A 170 3.32 4.52 25.76
N LYS A 171 4.33 3.95 25.10
CA LYS A 171 5.66 4.58 24.87
C LYS A 171 5.72 5.38 23.57
N ARG A 172 4.80 5.08 22.64
CA ARG A 172 4.61 5.77 21.37
C ARG A 172 3.12 5.94 21.12
N THR A 173 2.75 6.94 20.33
CA THR A 173 1.38 7.10 19.83
C THR A 173 1.38 7.38 18.32
N PHE A 174 0.22 7.42 17.69
CA PHE A 174 0.04 7.82 16.30
C PHE A 174 -1.23 8.66 16.16
N ARG A 175 -1.34 9.41 15.06
CA ARG A 175 -2.53 10.18 14.72
C ARG A 175 -3.15 9.67 13.42
N ILE A 176 -4.46 9.84 13.31
CA ILE A 176 -5.19 9.64 12.06
C ILE A 176 -5.00 10.90 11.21
N TYR A 177 -4.45 10.73 10.00
CA TYR A 177 -4.24 11.82 9.04
C TYR A 177 -5.27 11.69 7.91
N HIS A 178 -6.33 12.50 7.99
CA HIS A 178 -7.31 12.60 6.91
C HIS A 178 -6.70 13.33 5.72
N GLN A 179 -6.78 12.72 4.54
CA GLN A 179 -6.08 13.21 3.35
C GLN A 179 -6.70 14.48 2.77
N PHE A 180 -7.99 14.72 2.98
CA PHE A 180 -8.74 15.91 2.54
C PHE A 180 -8.35 16.45 1.16
N LYS A 181 -8.26 15.56 0.17
CA LYS A 181 -7.89 15.91 -1.21
C LYS A 181 -8.98 16.76 -1.87
N MET A 182 -8.83 18.08 -1.79
CA MET A 182 -9.82 19.06 -2.26
C MET A 182 -10.24 18.84 -3.72
N TYR A 183 -9.29 18.53 -4.61
CA TYR A 183 -9.56 18.37 -6.04
C TYR A 183 -10.45 17.16 -6.39
N ASN A 184 -10.68 16.24 -5.45
CA ASN A 184 -11.61 15.12 -5.61
C ASN A 184 -13.07 15.49 -5.29
N ASP A 185 -13.29 16.62 -4.62
CA ASP A 185 -14.63 17.18 -4.38
C ASP A 185 -14.95 18.21 -5.49
N PRO A 186 -15.96 17.96 -6.34
CA PRO A 186 -16.38 18.91 -7.38
C PRO A 186 -16.72 20.31 -6.86
N ASN A 187 -17.16 20.43 -5.60
CA ASN A 187 -17.49 21.71 -4.97
C ASN A 187 -16.24 22.48 -4.50
N LEU A 188 -15.09 21.80 -4.37
CA LEU A 188 -13.82 22.40 -3.97
C LEU A 188 -12.83 22.54 -5.14
N ASN A 189 -13.15 21.97 -6.32
CA ASN A 189 -12.29 22.02 -7.49
C ASN A 189 -12.61 23.24 -8.40
N PRO A 190 -11.74 24.27 -8.46
CA PRO A 190 -12.00 25.49 -9.22
C PRO A 190 -12.21 25.25 -10.71
N GLU A 191 -11.60 24.22 -11.29
CA GLU A 191 -11.76 23.89 -12.70
C GLU A 191 -13.14 23.28 -13.02
N LEU A 192 -13.91 22.88 -11.99
CA LEU A 192 -15.25 22.31 -12.16
C LEU A 192 -16.37 23.31 -11.87
N TYR A 193 -16.17 24.22 -10.91
CA TYR A 193 -17.19 25.21 -10.53
C TYR A 193 -16.98 26.60 -11.12
N ARG A 194 -15.76 27.00 -11.51
CA ARG A 194 -15.50 28.24 -12.25
C ARG A 194 -15.66 27.93 -13.75
N ARG A 195 -16.91 27.91 -14.22
CA ARG A 195 -17.18 27.93 -15.66
C ARG A 195 -16.84 29.30 -16.24
#